data_AF-A0A3C2DDP4-F1
#
_entry.id   AF-A0A3C2DDP4-F1
#
_cell.length_a   1.000
_cell.length_b   1.000
_cell.length_c   1.000
_cell.angle_alpha   90.00
_cell.angle_beta   90.00
_cell.angle_gamma   90.00
#
_symmetry.space_group_name_H-M   'P 1'
#
loop_
_entity.id
_entity.type
_entity.pdbx_description
1 polymer ?
#
loop_
_entity_poly.entity_id
_entity_poly.type
_entity_poly.pdbx_seq_one_letter_code
_entity_poly.pdbx_strand_id
1 'polypeptide(L)'
;VKCSWYGEDPYWGRLAAEMGAAGIAFDPETISIAYGGQLVYADGVIQTVDEVALAAHMSGRRLELDIDLGQGDGSAWIVTTDLSHAYIDENMRTS
;
A
#
# COMPACT_ATOMS: atom_id res chain seq x y z
N VAL A 1 -4.04 1.12 7.15
CA VAL A 1 -3.16 1.42 5.99
C VAL A 1 -2.58 2.83 6.05
N LYS A 2 -3.36 3.91 5.89
CA LYS A 2 -2.86 5.29 5.75
C LYS A 2 -1.84 5.78 6.80
N CYS A 3 -1.92 5.33 8.05
CA CYS A 3 -0.93 5.71 9.08
C CYS A 3 0.46 5.06 8.87
N SER A 4 0.55 3.87 8.27
CA SER A 4 1.87 3.30 7.97
C SER A 4 2.56 4.08 6.86
N TRP A 5 1.81 4.59 5.89
CA TRP A 5 2.36 5.51 4.88
C TRP A 5 2.88 6.81 5.49
N TYR A 6 2.18 7.38 6.48
CA TYR A 6 2.70 8.55 7.22
C TYR A 6 3.99 8.21 7.99
N GLY A 7 4.08 7.00 8.54
CA GLY A 7 5.26 6.49 9.23
C GLY A 7 6.35 5.93 8.31
N GLU A 8 6.28 6.17 7.00
CA GLU A 8 7.25 5.68 6.00
C GLU A 8 7.43 4.14 6.02
N ASP A 9 6.40 3.41 6.47
CA ASP A 9 6.42 1.97 6.68
C ASP A 9 5.67 1.25 5.54
N PRO A 10 6.38 0.46 4.70
CA PRO A 10 5.81 -0.29 3.57
C PRO A 10 5.07 -1.55 4.05
N TYR A 11 4.11 -1.38 4.95
CA TYR A 11 3.35 -2.46 5.59
C TYR A 11 2.30 -3.06 4.64
N TRP A 12 2.76 -3.87 3.67
CA TRP A 12 1.93 -4.55 2.68
C TRP A 12 0.91 -5.52 3.30
N GLY A 13 1.22 -6.13 4.45
CA GLY A 13 0.30 -7.05 5.13
C GLY A 13 -1.04 -6.40 5.52
N ARG A 14 -1.05 -5.08 5.81
CA ARG A 14 -2.30 -4.34 6.03
C ARG A 14 -3.10 -4.19 4.74
N LEU A 15 -2.46 -3.98 3.60
CA LEU A 15 -3.15 -3.93 2.31
C LEU A 15 -3.78 -5.28 1.97
N ALA A 16 -3.02 -6.38 2.12
CA ALA A 16 -3.53 -7.73 1.90
C ALA A 16 -4.73 -8.05 2.80
N ALA A 17 -4.70 -7.64 4.07
CA ALA A 17 -5.82 -7.82 4.99
C ALA A 17 -7.09 -7.06 4.54
N GLU A 18 -6.97 -5.80 4.12
CA GLU A 18 -8.11 -5.01 3.63
C GLU A 18 -8.67 -5.57 2.32
N MET A 19 -7.81 -6.07 1.41
CA MET A 19 -8.25 -6.73 0.18
C MET A 19 -9.08 -7.98 0.48
N GLY A 20 -8.61 -8.83 1.41
CA GLY A 20 -9.37 -10.00 1.86
C GLY A 20 -10.70 -9.64 2.54
N ALA A 21 -10.78 -8.47 3.19
CA ALA A 21 -12.00 -7.98 3.83
C ALA A 21 -12.98 -7.30 2.85
N ALA A 22 -12.56 -6.94 1.64
CA ALA A 22 -13.36 -6.19 0.68
C ALA A 22 -14.48 -7.00 0.01
N GLY A 23 -14.59 -8.31 0.29
CA GLY A 23 -15.61 -9.18 -0.28
C GLY A 23 -15.43 -9.46 -1.78
N ILE A 24 -14.22 -9.23 -2.30
CA ILE A 24 -13.81 -9.57 -3.66
C ILE A 24 -13.29 -11.00 -3.73
N ALA A 25 -13.16 -11.54 -4.94
CA ALA A 25 -12.32 -12.71 -5.15
C ALA A 25 -10.88 -12.35 -4.75
N PHE A 26 -10.26 -13.21 -3.94
CA PHE A 26 -8.95 -12.95 -3.34
C PHE A 26 -8.21 -14.28 -3.20
N ASP A 27 -7.03 -14.36 -3.81
CA ASP A 27 -6.15 -15.52 -3.76
C ASP A 27 -4.72 -15.03 -3.46
N PRO A 28 -4.19 -15.31 -2.25
CA PRO A 28 -2.84 -14.90 -1.88
C PRO A 28 -1.74 -15.36 -2.83
N GLU A 29 -1.96 -16.47 -3.55
CA GLU A 29 -0.96 -17.00 -4.49
C GLU A 29 -0.89 -16.18 -5.79
N THR A 30 -1.94 -15.42 -6.13
CA THR A 30 -1.99 -14.64 -7.37
C THR A 30 -1.78 -13.15 -7.17
N ILE A 31 -1.90 -12.64 -5.94
CA ILE A 31 -1.73 -11.21 -5.68
C ILE A 31 -0.25 -10.80 -5.76
N SER A 32 -0.01 -9.58 -6.22
CA SER A 32 1.27 -8.92 -6.09
C SER A 32 1.10 -7.50 -5.55
N ILE A 33 2.06 -7.06 -4.73
CA ILE A 33 2.07 -5.72 -4.13
C ILE A 33 3.46 -5.13 -4.31
N ALA A 34 3.54 -3.92 -4.87
CA ALA A 34 4.79 -3.20 -5.05
C ALA A 34 4.68 -1.74 -4.59
N TYR A 35 5.75 -1.25 -3.98
CA TYR A 35 5.91 0.16 -3.60
C TYR A 35 7.01 0.78 -4.45
N GLY A 36 6.66 1.72 -5.34
CA GLY A 36 7.65 2.40 -6.18
C GLY A 36 8.45 1.43 -7.05
N GLY A 37 7.79 0.40 -7.57
CA GLY A 37 8.42 -0.68 -8.33
C GLY A 37 9.19 -1.71 -7.51
N GLN A 38 9.33 -1.56 -6.19
CA GLN A 38 9.85 -2.61 -5.31
C GLN A 38 8.74 -3.60 -4.98
N LEU A 39 8.79 -4.77 -5.62
CA LEU A 39 7.87 -5.87 -5.38
C LEU A 39 8.12 -6.46 -3.98
N VAL A 40 7.20 -6.27 -3.04
CA VAL A 40 7.36 -6.69 -1.64
C VAL A 40 6.66 -8.02 -1.35
N TYR A 41 5.65 -8.37 -2.13
CA TYR A 41 4.89 -9.62 -2.01
C TYR A 41 4.42 -10.06 -3.40
N ALA A 42 4.62 -11.34 -3.71
CA ALA A 42 4.14 -11.99 -4.92
C ALA A 42 4.19 -13.51 -4.74
N ASP A 43 3.39 -14.25 -5.50
CA ASP A 43 3.40 -15.73 -5.54
C ASP A 43 3.24 -16.37 -4.15
N GLY A 44 2.39 -15.77 -3.30
CA GLY A 44 2.15 -16.27 -1.94
C GLY A 44 3.27 -15.98 -0.92
N VAL A 45 4.38 -15.35 -1.33
CA VAL A 45 5.58 -15.19 -0.49
C VAL A 45 6.12 -13.77 -0.45
N ILE A 46 6.89 -13.48 0.60
CA ILE A 46 7.62 -12.21 0.76
C ILE A 46 8.77 -12.19 -0.23
N GLN A 47 8.95 -11.07 -0.91
CA GLN A 47 9.98 -10.88 -1.91
C GLN A 47 11.17 -10.11 -1.32
N THR A 48 12.37 -10.37 -1.83
CA THR A 48 13.56 -9.59 -1.50
C THR A 48 13.52 -8.26 -2.25
N VAL A 49 13.74 -7.17 -1.54
CA VAL A 49 13.74 -5.81 -2.11
C VAL A 49 15.09 -5.11 -1.92
N ASP A 50 15.32 -4.05 -2.69
CA ASP A 50 16.34 -3.07 -2.35
C ASP A 50 15.79 -2.19 -1.21
N GLU A 51 16.25 -2.44 0.01
CA GLU A 51 15.80 -1.70 1.21
C GLU A 51 16.08 -0.19 1.11
N VAL A 52 17.18 0.20 0.45
CA VAL A 52 17.55 1.62 0.29
C VAL A 52 16.59 2.30 -0.68
N ALA A 53 16.31 1.64 -1.82
CA ALA A 53 15.35 2.15 -2.79
C ALA A 53 13.93 2.20 -2.21
N LEU A 54 13.52 1.18 -1.46
CA LEU A 54 12.21 1.13 -0.81
C LEU A 54 12.06 2.23 0.24
N ALA A 55 13.06 2.44 1.10
CA ALA A 55 13.04 3.52 2.09
C ALA A 55 13.05 4.91 1.44
N ALA A 56 13.82 5.09 0.36
CA ALA A 56 13.83 6.33 -0.41
C ALA A 56 12.47 6.62 -1.05
N HIS A 57 11.77 5.58 -1.54
CA HIS A 57 10.41 5.73 -2.05
C HIS A 57 9.42 6.09 -0.93
N MET A 58 9.48 5.38 0.20
CA MET A 58 8.55 5.56 1.32
C MET A 58 8.69 6.91 2.03
N SER A 59 9.88 7.51 2.05
CA SER A 59 10.10 8.88 2.55
C SER A 59 9.74 9.97 1.52
N GLY A 60 9.37 9.57 0.30
CA GLY A 60 8.97 10.47 -0.77
C GLY A 60 7.61 11.12 -0.54
N ARG A 61 7.42 12.33 -1.08
CA ARG A 61 6.13 13.04 -1.06
C ARG A 61 5.03 12.32 -1.84
N ARG A 62 5.41 11.54 -2.84
CA ARG A 62 4.49 10.77 -3.69
C ARG A 62 4.82 9.30 -3.51
N LEU A 63 3.86 8.56 -2.97
CA LEU A 63 3.94 7.12 -2.87
C LEU A 63 3.13 6.50 -4.02
N GLU A 64 3.84 5.77 -4.88
CA GLU A 64 3.24 4.91 -5.88
C GLU A 64 3.12 3.51 -5.30
N LEU A 65 1.92 2.95 -5.42
CA LEU A 65 1.55 1.64 -4.92
C LEU A 65 0.84 0.91 -6.05
N ASP A 66 1.40 -0.22 -6.44
CA ASP A 66 0.86 -1.08 -7.47
C ASP A 66 0.38 -2.37 -6.81
N ILE A 67 -0.86 -2.75 -7.10
CA ILE A 67 -1.48 -3.97 -6.62
C ILE A 67 -2.07 -4.68 -7.83
N ASP A 68 -1.67 -5.92 -8.03
CA ASP A 68 -2.29 -6.83 -8.98
C ASP A 68 -2.99 -7.95 -8.21
N LEU A 69 -4.23 -8.27 -8.58
CA LEU A 69 -4.97 -9.39 -8.01
C LEU A 69 -4.69 -10.70 -8.75
N GLY A 70 -4.21 -10.65 -10.00
CA GLY A 70 -3.98 -11.83 -10.85
C GLY A 70 -5.28 -12.53 -11.29
N GLN A 71 -6.41 -11.81 -11.30
CA GLN A 71 -7.75 -12.40 -11.45
C GLN A 71 -8.59 -11.80 -12.60
N GLY A 72 -7.92 -11.19 -13.59
CA GLY A 72 -8.52 -10.67 -14.80
C GLY A 72 -7.89 -9.34 -15.24
N ASP A 73 -8.53 -8.66 -16.20
CA ASP A 73 -7.97 -7.47 -16.85
C ASP A 73 -8.57 -6.13 -16.33
N GLY A 74 -9.37 -6.21 -15.26
CA GLY A 74 -9.99 -5.04 -14.66
C GLY A 74 -8.95 -4.15 -13.97
N SER A 75 -9.02 -2.84 -14.18
CA SER A 75 -8.10 -1.88 -13.54
C SER A 75 -8.84 -0.65 -13.03
N ALA A 76 -8.31 -0.06 -11.96
CA ALA A 76 -8.79 1.20 -11.38
C ALA A 76 -7.62 1.96 -10.78
N TRP A 77 -7.76 3.28 -10.66
CA TRP A 77 -6.76 4.17 -10.08
C TRP A 77 -7.41 5.02 -8.98
N ILE A 78 -6.76 5.09 -7.83
CA ILE A 78 -7.22 5.87 -6.68
C ILE A 78 -6.08 6.80 -6.26
N VAL A 79 -6.42 8.08 -6.13
CA VAL A 79 -5.54 9.06 -5.47
C VAL A 79 -6.03 9.23 -4.04
N THR A 80 -5.14 9.01 -3.09
CA THR A 80 -5.42 9.18 -1.66
C THR A 80 -4.18 9.75 -0.96
N THR A 81 -4.30 9.98 0.34
CA THR A 81 -3.23 10.51 1.20
C THR A 81 -2.86 9.49 2.28
N ASP A 82 -1.84 9.81 3.05
CA ASP A 82 -1.62 9.26 4.38
C ASP A 82 -2.63 9.83 5.41
N LEU A 83 -2.52 9.40 6.66
CA LEU A 83 -3.26 9.96 7.80
C LEU A 83 -2.26 10.39 8.86
N SER A 84 -2.01 11.71 8.91
CA SER A 84 -1.02 12.35 9.77
C SER A 84 -1.63 13.02 10.99
N HIS A 85 -0.79 13.40 11.96
CA HIS A 85 -1.21 14.22 13.10
C HIS A 85 -1.81 15.56 12.66
N ALA A 86 -1.25 16.20 11.64
CA ALA A 86 -1.74 17.49 11.15
C ALA A 86 -3.18 17.41 10.64
N TYR A 87 -3.56 16.30 10.01
CA TYR A 87 -4.96 16.08 9.61
C TYR A 87 -5.89 16.07 10.82
N ILE A 88 -5.48 15.42 11.92
CA ILE A 88 -6.26 15.38 13.16
C ILE A 88 -6.33 16.78 13.79
N ASP A 89 -5.19 17.46 13.93
CA ASP A 89 -5.09 18.80 14.53
C ASP A 89 -5.97 19.84 13.81
N GLU A 90 -6.02 19.77 12.48
CA GLU A 90 -6.86 20.65 11.65
C GLU A 90 -8.35 20.36 11.88
N ASN A 91 -8.75 19.09 11.78
CA ASN A 91 -10.18 18.72 11.83
C ASN A 91 -10.76 18.78 13.25
N MET A 92 -9.95 18.67 14.30
CA MET A 92 -10.43 18.83 15.68
C MET A 92 -10.69 20.29 16.09
N ARG A 93 -10.25 21.26 15.28
CA ARG A 93 -10.42 22.70 15.53
C ARG A 93 -11.44 23.35 14.61
N THR A 94 -11.57 22.84 13.39
CA THR A 94 -12.39 23.45 12.32
C THR A 94 -13.74 22.77 12.09
N SER A 95 -13.93 21.55 12.60
CA SER A 95 -15.23 20.87 12.69
C SER A 95 -15.81 21.03 14.09
#